data_AF-A0A7X7MF62-F1
#
_entry.id   AF-A0A7X7MF62-F1
#
_cell.length_a   1.000
_cell.length_b   1.000
_cell.length_c   1.000
_cell.angle_alpha   90.00
_cell.angle_beta   90.00
_cell.angle_gamma   90.00
#
_symmetry.space_group_name_H-M   'P 1'
#
loop_
_entity.id
_entity.type
_entity.pdbx_description
1 polymer ?
#
loop_
_entity_poly.entity_id
_entity_poly.type
_entity_poly.pdbx_seq_one_letter_code
_entity_poly.pdbx_strand_id
1 'polypeptide(L)'
;MLVSSTPSRPSFAFDKVWRQSVETKCSRQSVETKCGDKEWSPTSSNCRLPTATADCRRPAGAAALLTSDYDYLLPPERIAQHPPAERASARMLVLDRRDGSLRHGSFADLPAYLRAGDLVVVNDTRVFPARLQGRWADTGGKVEFLLLEPLAPPTGALDGPEACTMRWEALCGSGRRKRPGLRAALGEGEIEAEIEGPGVGEGTVQVRLSGRAPIWGLLEQHGRTPLPPYIARPENPEAAQRAEDLARYQTVYARETGAVAAPTAGLHFTPAVLETLRGQGVGIASVTLHVGLGTFRPVQAERLENHVMHAERYSVPEATVAAIRDCRHRGGRILAVGSTSVRTLETMAAEHGGEAVAGSGRSRLFIHEPYAFRFTDLMLTNFHLPRSTLLMMVAALAGRERILAAYREAVAARYRFFSYGDCMLIV
;
A
#
# COMPACT_ATOMS: atom_id res chain seq x y z
N MET A 1 -5.32 5.06 -48.07
CA MET A 1 -5.70 4.05 -47.07
C MET A 1 -4.42 3.48 -46.47
N LEU A 2 -4.03 3.94 -45.28
CA LEU A 2 -2.94 3.36 -44.50
C LEU A 2 -3.48 3.24 -43.08
N VAL A 3 -3.89 2.03 -42.72
CA VAL A 3 -4.36 1.66 -41.38
C VAL A 3 -3.11 1.31 -40.57
N SER A 4 -2.70 2.17 -39.64
CA SER A 4 -1.67 1.82 -38.67
C SER A 4 -2.29 0.90 -37.61
N SER A 5 -2.05 -0.39 -37.73
CA SER A 5 -2.40 -1.37 -36.70
C SER A 5 -1.46 -1.23 -35.50
N THR A 6 -1.90 -0.56 -34.44
CA THR A 6 -1.30 -0.74 -33.10
C THR A 6 -1.53 -2.19 -32.65
N PRO A 7 -0.50 -2.95 -32.28
CA PRO A 7 -0.69 -4.30 -31.77
C PRO A 7 -1.41 -4.23 -30.41
N SER A 8 -2.60 -4.82 -30.35
CA SER A 8 -3.38 -4.98 -29.13
C SER A 8 -2.61 -5.87 -28.15
N ARG A 9 -2.12 -5.27 -27.04
CA ARG A 9 -1.55 -6.02 -25.92
C ARG A 9 -2.61 -6.97 -25.32
N PRO A 10 -2.30 -8.24 -25.04
CA PRO A 10 -3.14 -9.03 -24.16
C PRO A 10 -3.10 -8.42 -22.75
N SER A 11 -4.21 -7.83 -22.33
CA SER A 11 -4.40 -7.35 -20.95
C SER A 11 -4.34 -8.55 -20.00
N PHE A 12 -3.28 -8.63 -19.18
CA PHE A 12 -3.23 -9.60 -18.09
C PHE A 12 -4.33 -9.29 -17.05
N ALA A 13 -4.76 -10.30 -16.29
CA ALA A 13 -5.82 -10.15 -15.29
C ALA A 13 -5.49 -9.09 -14.21
N PHE A 14 -4.20 -8.88 -13.92
CA PHE A 14 -3.72 -7.80 -13.07
C PHE A 14 -4.13 -6.43 -13.60
N ASP A 15 -3.91 -6.15 -14.88
CA ASP A 15 -4.29 -4.86 -15.48
C ASP A 15 -5.81 -4.60 -15.42
N LYS A 16 -6.66 -5.64 -15.43
CA LYS A 16 -8.13 -5.46 -15.39
C LYS A 16 -8.64 -5.02 -14.02
N VAL A 17 -8.08 -5.54 -12.93
CA VAL A 17 -8.40 -5.07 -11.56
C VAL A 17 -7.99 -3.60 -11.37
N TRP A 18 -6.97 -3.17 -12.11
CA TRP A 18 -6.36 -1.85 -11.97
C TRP A 18 -6.87 -0.77 -12.96
N ARG A 19 -7.23 -1.13 -14.20
CA ARG A 19 -7.74 -0.18 -15.23
C ARG A 19 -9.09 0.44 -14.85
N GLN A 20 -9.89 -0.25 -14.04
CA GLN A 20 -11.15 0.30 -13.52
C GLN A 20 -10.97 1.57 -12.68
N SER A 21 -9.76 1.83 -12.15
CA SER A 21 -9.47 3.02 -11.35
C SER A 21 -9.13 4.28 -12.17
N VAL A 22 -8.72 4.14 -13.44
CA VAL A 22 -8.18 5.25 -14.25
C VAL A 22 -9.17 5.70 -15.33
N GLU A 23 -10.03 4.80 -15.82
CA GLU A 23 -11.06 5.13 -16.81
C GLU A 23 -12.40 5.46 -16.12
N THR A 24 -12.58 6.72 -15.71
CA THR A 24 -13.91 7.21 -15.33
C THR A 24 -14.70 7.51 -16.60
N LYS A 25 -15.46 6.53 -17.10
CA LYS A 25 -16.41 6.77 -18.19
C LYS A 25 -17.58 7.62 -17.66
N CYS A 26 -17.70 8.81 -18.24
CA CYS A 26 -18.87 9.65 -18.15
C CYS A 26 -20.03 8.96 -18.89
N SER A 27 -20.97 8.38 -18.15
CA SER A 27 -22.32 8.12 -18.66
C SER A 27 -23.32 8.27 -17.52
N ARG A 28 -23.90 9.46 -17.40
CA ARG A 28 -25.16 9.66 -16.68
C ARG A 28 -26.24 8.90 -17.45
N GLN A 29 -26.74 7.81 -16.88
CA GLN A 29 -28.07 7.31 -17.21
C GLN A 29 -28.88 7.30 -15.92
N SER A 30 -29.91 8.13 -15.94
CA SER A 30 -31.01 8.21 -14.99
C SER A 30 -31.69 6.86 -14.83
N VAL A 31 -31.81 6.36 -13.61
CA VAL A 31 -32.75 5.30 -13.28
C VAL A 31 -33.59 5.74 -12.09
N GLU A 32 -34.88 5.87 -12.37
CA GLU A 32 -35.95 6.20 -11.46
C GLU A 32 -36.06 5.17 -10.33
N THR A 33 -36.28 5.68 -9.12
CA THR A 33 -36.59 4.93 -7.90
C THR A 33 -37.97 4.27 -8.01
N LYS A 34 -38.03 2.96 -7.78
CA LYS A 34 -39.25 2.29 -7.32
C LYS A 34 -38.99 1.61 -5.98
N CYS A 35 -39.62 2.16 -4.96
CA CYS A 35 -39.77 1.60 -3.63
C CYS A 35 -40.60 0.30 -3.71
N GLY A 36 -40.17 -0.74 -3.01
CA GLY A 36 -40.89 -2.01 -2.91
C GLY A 36 -40.59 -2.64 -1.57
N ASP A 37 -41.51 -2.46 -0.64
CA ASP A 37 -41.53 -3.04 0.69
C ASP A 37 -41.42 -4.56 0.64
N LYS A 38 -40.62 -5.15 1.52
CA LYS A 38 -40.79 -6.53 2.01
C LYS A 38 -40.10 -6.73 3.35
N GLU A 39 -40.94 -6.96 4.35
CA GLU A 39 -40.62 -7.37 5.71
C GLU A 39 -39.85 -8.70 5.73
N TRP A 40 -38.84 -8.81 6.60
CA TRP A 40 -38.22 -10.08 6.98
C TRP A 40 -37.95 -10.09 8.48
N SER A 41 -38.48 -11.09 9.17
CA SER A 41 -38.33 -11.35 10.62
C SER A 41 -37.13 -12.27 10.92
N PRO A 42 -36.38 -12.08 12.04
CA PRO A 42 -35.22 -12.91 12.35
C PRO A 42 -35.50 -13.94 13.45
N THR A 43 -34.94 -15.15 13.31
CA THR A 43 -34.74 -16.11 14.41
C THR A 43 -33.30 -16.67 14.38
N SER A 44 -32.61 -16.56 15.53
CA SER A 44 -31.50 -17.37 16.09
C SER A 44 -30.27 -17.72 15.21
N SER A 45 -29.00 -17.73 15.65
CA SER A 45 -28.38 -17.62 16.98
C SER A 45 -26.85 -17.45 16.81
N ASN A 46 -26.28 -16.59 17.68
CA ASN A 46 -24.91 -16.49 18.19
C ASN A 46 -23.70 -17.14 17.46
N CYS A 47 -22.85 -16.28 16.92
CA CYS A 47 -21.38 -16.32 17.09
C CYS A 47 -20.86 -14.86 17.04
N ARG A 48 -20.64 -14.21 18.19
CA ARG A 48 -20.04 -12.86 18.26
C ARG A 48 -18.54 -12.98 18.45
N LEU A 49 -17.77 -12.65 17.42
CA LEU A 49 -16.38 -12.22 17.55
C LEU A 49 -16.37 -10.70 17.85
N PRO A 50 -15.48 -10.20 18.72
CA PRO A 50 -15.46 -8.79 19.06
C PRO A 50 -14.95 -7.96 17.87
N THR A 51 -15.84 -7.21 17.23
CA THR A 51 -15.48 -6.09 16.35
C THR A 51 -15.01 -4.94 17.24
N ALA A 52 -13.70 -4.75 17.37
CA ALA A 52 -13.12 -3.53 17.92
C ALA A 52 -13.39 -2.38 16.94
N THR A 53 -14.57 -1.79 17.02
CA THR A 53 -14.85 -0.50 16.39
C THR A 53 -14.16 0.55 17.24
N ALA A 54 -13.04 1.09 16.77
CA ALA A 54 -12.54 2.39 17.24
C ALA A 54 -13.71 3.39 17.22
N ASP A 55 -13.78 4.28 18.19
CA ASP A 55 -14.94 5.12 18.51
C ASP A 55 -15.27 6.13 17.39
N CYS A 56 -15.87 5.65 16.31
CA CYS A 56 -16.35 6.41 15.16
C CYS A 56 -17.79 6.90 15.40
N ARG A 57 -18.11 7.42 16.58
CA ARG A 57 -19.47 7.92 16.86
C ARG A 57 -19.71 9.24 16.14
N ARG A 58 -20.38 9.17 14.99
CA ARG A 58 -20.92 10.35 14.30
C ARG A 58 -22.11 10.93 15.08
N PRO A 59 -22.27 12.27 15.12
CA PRO A 59 -23.49 12.89 15.62
C PRO A 59 -24.70 12.45 14.79
N ALA A 60 -25.83 12.20 15.46
CA ALA A 60 -27.08 11.85 14.81
C ALA A 60 -27.52 12.97 13.85
N GLY A 61 -27.65 12.67 12.56
CA GLY A 61 -28.11 13.61 11.53
C GLY A 61 -27.09 14.00 10.45
N ALA A 62 -25.81 13.62 10.57
CA ALA A 62 -24.85 13.87 9.49
C ALA A 62 -25.16 12.98 8.26
N ALA A 63 -25.09 13.53 7.05
CA ALA A 63 -25.25 12.80 5.79
C ALA A 63 -24.11 11.81 5.54
N ALA A 64 -24.40 10.60 5.08
CA ALA A 64 -23.40 9.55 4.86
C ALA A 64 -22.29 10.02 3.92
N LEU A 65 -21.03 9.67 4.23
CA LEU A 65 -19.91 10.00 3.35
C LEU A 65 -19.88 9.02 2.17
N LEU A 66 -19.80 9.59 0.97
CA LEU A 66 -19.77 8.83 -0.27
C LEU A 66 -18.35 8.77 -0.82
N THR A 67 -18.03 7.70 -1.53
CA THR A 67 -16.75 7.57 -2.22
C THR A 67 -16.54 8.71 -3.21
N SER A 68 -17.61 9.18 -3.87
CA SER A 68 -17.60 10.33 -4.78
C SER A 68 -17.24 11.67 -4.12
N ASP A 69 -17.38 11.79 -2.79
CA ASP A 69 -17.00 13.01 -2.07
C ASP A 69 -15.48 13.23 -2.07
N TYR A 70 -14.71 12.20 -2.45
CA TYR A 70 -13.26 12.20 -2.51
C TYR A 70 -12.75 12.16 -3.97
N ASP A 71 -13.56 12.62 -4.92
CA ASP A 71 -13.18 12.70 -6.33
C ASP A 71 -12.51 14.05 -6.68
N TYR A 72 -11.54 14.00 -7.59
CA TYR A 72 -10.90 15.19 -8.15
C TYR A 72 -10.28 14.85 -9.52
N LEU A 73 -10.08 15.86 -10.35
CA LEU A 73 -9.47 15.67 -11.67
C LEU A 73 -7.96 15.46 -11.53
N LEU A 74 -7.47 14.25 -11.86
CA LEU A 74 -6.06 13.93 -11.96
C LEU A 74 -5.68 13.66 -13.42
N PRO A 75 -4.96 14.57 -14.10
CA PRO A 75 -4.46 14.32 -15.44
C PRO A 75 -3.46 13.14 -15.44
N PRO A 76 -3.60 12.13 -16.34
CA PRO A 76 -2.75 10.94 -16.34
C PRO A 76 -1.25 11.23 -16.43
N GLU A 77 -0.86 12.31 -17.13
CA GLU A 77 0.52 12.77 -17.27
C GLU A 77 1.16 13.24 -15.96
N ARG A 78 0.36 13.44 -14.90
CA ARG A 78 0.86 13.76 -13.56
C ARG A 78 1.30 12.52 -12.78
N ILE A 79 0.94 11.31 -13.23
CA ILE A 79 1.33 10.05 -12.56
C ILE A 79 2.78 9.72 -12.91
N ALA A 80 3.68 9.80 -11.93
CA ALA A 80 5.11 9.57 -12.15
C ALA A 80 5.41 8.12 -12.56
N GLN A 81 6.12 7.96 -13.68
CA GLN A 81 6.57 6.66 -14.20
C GLN A 81 7.98 6.27 -13.73
N HIS A 82 8.77 7.25 -13.31
CA HIS A 82 10.15 7.09 -12.86
C HIS A 82 10.36 7.91 -11.58
N PRO A 83 11.20 7.40 -10.64
CA PRO A 83 11.60 8.18 -9.48
C PRO A 83 12.36 9.45 -9.93
N PRO A 84 12.44 10.50 -9.09
CA PRO A 84 13.34 11.62 -9.36
C PRO A 84 14.79 11.12 -9.46
N ALA A 85 15.66 11.82 -10.21
CA ALA A 85 17.07 11.46 -10.33
C ALA A 85 17.74 11.28 -8.96
N GLU A 86 17.49 12.24 -8.06
CA GLU A 86 17.91 12.22 -6.67
C GLU A 86 16.70 12.05 -5.74
N ARG A 87 16.78 11.19 -4.72
CA ARG A 87 15.65 10.89 -3.82
C ARG A 87 15.07 12.13 -3.14
N ALA A 88 15.96 13.04 -2.70
CA ALA A 88 15.59 14.25 -1.97
C ALA A 88 15.18 15.43 -2.86
N SER A 89 15.23 15.30 -4.20
CA SER A 89 14.84 16.37 -5.12
C SER A 89 13.34 16.40 -5.42
N ALA A 90 12.55 15.55 -4.75
CA ALA A 90 11.10 15.58 -4.86
C ALA A 90 10.54 16.88 -4.27
N ARG A 91 9.51 17.44 -4.91
CA ARG A 91 8.82 18.60 -4.34
C ARG A 91 8.03 18.17 -3.11
N MET A 92 7.85 19.07 -2.18
CA MET A 92 6.98 18.90 -1.02
C MET A 92 5.92 19.99 -1.01
N LEU A 93 4.66 19.60 -0.82
CA LEU A 93 3.57 20.53 -0.50
C LEU A 93 3.28 20.41 0.99
N VAL A 94 3.39 21.51 1.73
CA VAL A 94 3.09 21.54 3.15
C VAL A 94 1.70 22.11 3.36
N LEU A 95 0.83 21.37 4.04
CA LEU A 95 -0.49 21.79 4.47
C LEU A 95 -0.50 21.96 5.99
N ASP A 96 -0.75 23.17 6.48
CA ASP A 96 -1.05 23.40 7.90
C ASP A 96 -2.54 23.15 8.13
N ARG A 97 -2.88 22.11 8.90
CA ARG A 97 -4.29 21.71 9.05
C ARG A 97 -5.10 22.68 9.93
N ARG A 98 -4.44 23.57 10.68
CA ARG A 98 -5.11 24.53 11.57
C ARG A 98 -5.82 25.62 10.78
N ASP A 99 -5.15 26.17 9.78
CA ASP A 99 -5.65 27.28 8.96
C ASP A 99 -5.87 26.92 7.49
N GLY A 100 -5.34 25.79 7.01
CA GLY A 100 -5.41 25.36 5.62
C GLY A 100 -4.37 26.01 4.71
N SER A 101 -3.37 26.70 5.26
CA SER A 101 -2.31 27.34 4.49
C SER A 101 -1.44 26.31 3.77
N LEU A 102 -1.06 26.64 2.54
CA LEU A 102 -0.21 25.82 1.67
C LEU A 102 1.16 26.47 1.49
N ARG A 103 2.22 25.67 1.56
CA ARG A 103 3.59 26.10 1.24
C ARG A 103 4.24 25.13 0.28
N HIS A 104 4.83 25.65 -0.79
CA HIS A 104 5.59 24.86 -1.75
C HIS A 104 7.07 24.84 -1.35
N GLY A 105 7.67 23.66 -1.35
CA GLY A 105 9.09 23.48 -1.04
C GLY A 105 9.65 22.20 -1.65
N SER A 106 10.75 21.75 -1.08
CA SER A 106 11.45 20.51 -1.42
C SER A 106 11.38 19.53 -0.24
N PHE A 107 11.49 18.23 -0.52
CA PHE A 107 11.64 17.23 0.54
C PHE A 107 12.88 17.49 1.42
N ALA A 108 13.93 18.10 0.84
CA ALA A 108 15.11 18.52 1.60
C ALA A 108 14.79 19.50 2.76
N ASP A 109 13.64 20.19 2.70
CA ASP A 109 13.19 21.13 3.73
C ASP A 109 12.52 20.44 4.92
N LEU A 110 12.27 19.12 4.86
CA LEU A 110 11.60 18.37 5.93
C LEU A 110 12.20 18.62 7.33
N PRO A 111 13.53 18.66 7.54
CA PRO A 111 14.10 18.94 8.85
C PRO A 111 13.66 20.27 9.46
N ALA A 112 13.32 21.28 8.66
CA ALA A 112 12.87 22.59 9.16
C ALA A 112 11.47 22.54 9.80
N TYR A 113 10.68 21.48 9.55
CA TYR A 113 9.34 21.31 10.11
C TYR A 113 9.31 20.47 11.40
N LEU A 114 10.46 19.90 11.77
CA LEU A 114 10.63 19.07 12.96
C LEU A 114 11.49 19.78 13.99
N ARG A 115 11.34 19.39 15.26
CA ARG A 115 12.09 19.96 16.38
C ARG A 115 12.65 18.85 17.27
N ALA A 116 13.65 19.20 18.07
CA ALA A 116 14.21 18.31 19.08
C ALA A 116 13.09 17.71 19.95
N GLY A 117 13.16 16.39 20.16
CA GLY A 117 12.16 15.63 20.91
C GLY A 117 10.99 15.08 20.09
N ASP A 118 10.80 15.52 18.84
CA ASP A 118 9.86 14.87 17.90
C ASP A 118 10.35 13.45 17.53
N LEU A 119 9.44 12.61 17.04
CA LEU A 119 9.69 11.24 16.61
C LEU A 119 9.21 11.02 15.17
N VAL A 120 10.08 10.50 14.30
CA VAL A 120 9.70 10.00 12.98
C VAL A 120 9.50 8.50 13.04
N VAL A 121 8.33 8.02 12.65
CA VAL A 121 8.02 6.59 12.56
C VAL A 121 7.93 6.16 11.10
N VAL A 122 8.85 5.28 10.69
CA VAL A 122 8.96 4.78 9.33
C VAL A 122 8.51 3.32 9.22
N ASN A 123 8.07 2.91 8.04
CA ASN A 123 7.82 1.49 7.73
C ASN A 123 9.08 0.84 7.14
N ASP A 124 9.74 -0.06 7.86
CA ASP A 124 10.99 -0.72 7.46
C ASP A 124 10.82 -1.96 6.57
N THR A 125 9.60 -2.18 6.05
CA THR A 125 9.32 -3.29 5.15
C THR A 125 10.19 -3.25 3.88
N ARG A 126 10.68 -4.43 3.49
CA ARG A 126 11.52 -4.64 2.32
C ARG A 126 10.75 -5.43 1.26
N VAL A 127 10.76 -4.87 0.06
CA VAL A 127 10.17 -5.47 -1.14
C VAL A 127 11.12 -6.52 -1.67
N PHE A 128 10.59 -7.70 -1.96
CA PHE A 128 11.33 -8.76 -2.66
C PHE A 128 10.82 -8.91 -4.09
N PRO A 129 11.60 -9.53 -5.01
CA PRO A 129 11.19 -9.74 -6.39
C PRO A 129 10.06 -10.80 -6.53
N ALA A 130 8.86 -10.44 -6.09
CA ALA A 130 7.75 -11.35 -5.90
C ALA A 130 7.02 -11.76 -7.19
N ARG A 131 7.35 -11.15 -8.33
CA ARG A 131 6.70 -11.43 -9.62
C ARG A 131 7.52 -12.45 -10.41
N LEU A 132 6.94 -13.61 -10.65
CA LEU A 132 7.52 -14.72 -11.40
C LEU A 132 6.77 -14.95 -12.71
N GLN A 133 7.51 -15.03 -13.80
CA GLN A 133 6.97 -15.34 -15.12
C GLN A 133 7.36 -16.76 -15.53
N GLY A 134 6.51 -17.39 -16.33
CA GLY A 134 6.78 -18.73 -16.83
C GLY A 134 5.70 -19.26 -17.75
N ARG A 135 5.63 -20.59 -17.82
CA ARG A 135 4.73 -21.32 -18.70
C ARG A 135 4.09 -22.48 -17.96
N TRP A 136 2.84 -22.76 -18.29
CA TRP A 136 2.16 -23.94 -17.79
C TRP A 136 2.81 -25.21 -18.35
N ALA A 137 3.02 -26.21 -17.48
CA ALA A 137 3.71 -27.44 -17.85
C ALA A 137 2.92 -28.29 -18.87
N ASP A 138 1.59 -28.22 -18.82
CA ASP A 138 0.67 -28.99 -19.67
C ASP A 138 0.51 -28.44 -21.09
N THR A 139 0.45 -27.12 -21.21
CA THR A 139 0.02 -26.41 -22.43
C THR A 139 1.10 -25.51 -23.02
N GLY A 140 2.16 -25.22 -22.27
CA GLY A 140 3.19 -24.24 -22.64
C GLY A 140 2.71 -22.78 -22.66
N GLY A 141 1.44 -22.53 -22.33
CA GLY A 141 0.84 -21.18 -22.31
C GLY A 141 1.47 -20.30 -21.23
N LYS A 142 1.63 -19.00 -21.51
CA LYS A 142 2.21 -18.03 -20.58
C LYS A 142 1.42 -17.95 -19.26
N VAL A 143 2.12 -17.81 -18.15
CA VAL A 143 1.56 -17.57 -16.82
C VAL A 143 2.46 -16.62 -16.03
N GLU A 144 1.86 -15.85 -15.15
CA GLU A 144 2.56 -15.02 -14.18
C GLU A 144 2.01 -15.28 -12.78
N PHE A 145 2.90 -15.36 -11.79
CA PHE A 145 2.56 -15.40 -10.38
C PHE A 145 3.08 -14.13 -9.70
N LEU A 146 2.26 -13.52 -8.86
CA LEU A 146 2.68 -12.50 -7.91
C LEU A 146 2.51 -13.08 -6.51
N LEU A 147 3.62 -13.44 -5.87
CA LEU A 147 3.64 -13.97 -4.52
C LEU A 147 3.27 -12.85 -3.53
N LEU A 148 2.45 -13.14 -2.53
CA LEU A 148 1.93 -12.16 -1.57
C LEU A 148 2.50 -12.36 -0.19
N GLU A 149 2.20 -13.51 0.41
CA GLU A 149 2.67 -13.88 1.73
C GLU A 149 2.98 -15.37 1.82
N PRO A 150 4.03 -15.78 2.56
CA PRO A 150 4.24 -17.17 2.90
C PRO A 150 3.07 -17.69 3.75
N LEU A 151 2.56 -18.89 3.45
CA LEU A 151 1.46 -19.51 4.21
C LEU A 151 1.93 -20.11 5.54
N ALA A 152 3.22 -20.42 5.63
CA ALA A 152 3.89 -20.75 6.88
C ALA A 152 5.09 -19.80 7.01
N PRO A 153 5.24 -19.09 8.13
CA PRO A 153 6.48 -18.38 8.39
C PRO A 153 7.61 -19.40 8.43
N PRO A 154 8.78 -19.13 7.79
CA PRO A 154 9.95 -19.96 7.99
C PRO A 154 10.27 -19.97 9.49
N THR A 155 10.09 -21.09 10.17
CA THR A 155 10.51 -21.25 11.56
C THR A 155 12.03 -21.44 11.58
N GLY A 156 12.76 -20.35 11.80
CA GLY A 156 14.23 -20.32 11.76
C GLY A 156 14.80 -20.03 10.36
N ALA A 157 16.12 -20.06 10.25
CA ALA A 157 16.76 -20.14 8.94
C ALA A 157 16.32 -21.46 8.30
N LEU A 158 15.58 -21.39 7.19
CA LEU A 158 15.36 -22.57 6.37
C LEU A 158 16.70 -22.92 5.74
N ASP A 159 17.45 -23.79 6.41
CA ASP A 159 18.66 -24.40 5.88
C ASP A 159 18.35 -25.84 5.48
N GLY A 160 18.93 -26.30 4.37
CA GLY A 160 18.72 -27.66 3.86
C GLY A 160 17.52 -27.81 2.92
N PRO A 161 17.00 -29.04 2.74
CA PRO A 161 16.01 -29.37 1.69
C PRO A 161 14.69 -28.59 1.80
N GLU A 162 14.32 -28.18 3.02
CA GLU A 162 13.08 -27.43 3.28
C GLU A 162 13.15 -26.00 2.73
N ALA A 163 14.35 -25.42 2.57
CA ALA A 163 14.54 -24.12 1.94
C ALA A 163 14.17 -24.14 0.45
N CYS A 164 14.27 -25.30 -0.19
CA CYS A 164 13.99 -25.51 -1.60
C CYS A 164 12.50 -25.67 -1.91
N THR A 165 11.63 -25.72 -0.88
CA THR A 165 10.17 -25.82 -1.05
C THR A 165 9.43 -24.87 -0.12
N MET A 166 8.61 -23.97 -0.66
CA MET A 166 7.83 -23.02 0.14
C MET A 166 6.39 -22.88 -0.35
N ARG A 167 5.47 -22.64 0.58
CA ARG A 167 4.05 -22.39 0.31
C ARG A 167 3.72 -20.92 0.42
N TRP A 168 2.99 -20.41 -0.55
CA TRP A 168 2.67 -19.00 -0.69
C TRP A 168 1.20 -18.79 -1.03
N GLU A 169 0.63 -17.71 -0.52
CA GLU A 169 -0.51 -17.08 -1.15
C GLU A 169 -0.03 -16.24 -2.33
N ALA A 170 -0.66 -16.39 -3.49
CA ALA A 170 -0.26 -15.72 -4.71
C ALA A 170 -1.45 -15.30 -5.56
N LEU A 171 -1.29 -14.26 -6.37
CA LEU A 171 -2.13 -14.06 -7.55
C LEU A 171 -1.55 -14.83 -8.73
N CYS A 172 -2.43 -15.50 -9.47
CA CYS A 172 -2.04 -16.23 -10.67
C CYS A 172 -2.69 -15.61 -11.91
N GLY A 173 -1.90 -14.85 -12.67
CA GLY A 173 -2.32 -14.28 -13.95
C GLY A 173 -2.48 -15.37 -15.01
N SER A 174 -3.73 -15.63 -15.42
CA SER A 174 -4.13 -16.16 -16.74
C SER A 174 -5.63 -16.48 -16.72
N GLY A 175 -6.31 -16.38 -17.87
CA GLY A 175 -7.76 -16.59 -17.99
C GLY A 175 -8.24 -18.03 -17.84
N ARG A 176 -7.36 -18.97 -17.46
CA ARG A 176 -7.73 -20.38 -17.23
C ARG A 176 -8.16 -20.60 -15.79
N ARG A 177 -9.14 -21.49 -15.58
CA ARG A 177 -9.60 -21.89 -14.24
C ARG A 177 -8.44 -22.51 -13.46
N LYS A 178 -8.17 -21.99 -12.26
CA LYS A 178 -7.09 -22.45 -11.38
C LYS A 178 -7.59 -23.65 -10.56
N ARG A 179 -7.21 -24.85 -10.96
CA ARG A 179 -7.57 -26.09 -10.26
C ARG A 179 -6.35 -26.60 -9.49
N PRO A 180 -6.54 -27.28 -8.34
CA PRO A 180 -5.47 -28.01 -7.67
C PRO A 180 -4.74 -28.95 -8.62
N GLY A 181 -3.42 -29.07 -8.45
CA GLY A 181 -2.53 -29.91 -9.27
C GLY A 181 -2.04 -29.27 -10.57
N LEU A 182 -2.52 -28.09 -10.95
CA LEU A 182 -1.95 -27.37 -12.10
C LEU A 182 -0.53 -26.92 -11.81
N ARG A 183 0.40 -27.24 -12.73
CA ARG A 183 1.83 -26.95 -12.60
C ARG A 183 2.33 -25.94 -13.64
N ALA A 184 3.25 -25.09 -13.22
CA ALA A 184 3.97 -24.15 -14.07
C ALA A 184 5.47 -24.24 -13.84
N ALA A 185 6.25 -24.10 -14.92
CA ALA A 185 7.68 -23.85 -14.88
C ALA A 185 7.90 -22.33 -14.91
N LEU A 186 8.46 -21.79 -13.83
CA LEU A 186 8.73 -20.36 -13.62
C LEU A 186 10.25 -20.11 -13.59
N GLY A 187 10.65 -18.86 -13.79
CA GLY A 187 12.06 -18.47 -13.66
C GLY A 187 12.97 -19.28 -14.57
N GLU A 188 12.61 -19.37 -15.85
CA GLU A 188 13.34 -20.15 -16.86
C GLU A 188 13.37 -21.68 -16.60
N GLY A 189 12.51 -22.18 -15.72
CA GLY A 189 12.38 -23.60 -15.40
C GLY A 189 13.04 -24.01 -14.09
N GLU A 190 13.72 -23.07 -13.41
CA GLU A 190 14.37 -23.32 -12.12
C GLU A 190 13.39 -23.46 -10.95
N ILE A 191 12.15 -22.96 -11.12
CA ILE A 191 11.09 -23.01 -10.11
C ILE A 191 9.87 -23.75 -10.67
N GLU A 192 9.49 -24.86 -10.04
CA GLU A 192 8.19 -25.50 -10.26
C GLU A 192 7.15 -24.90 -9.31
N ALA A 193 6.03 -24.45 -9.85
CA ALA A 193 4.89 -23.95 -9.10
C ALA A 193 3.68 -24.86 -9.26
N GLU A 194 3.21 -25.46 -8.17
CA GLU A 194 1.99 -26.27 -8.12
C GLU A 194 0.88 -25.53 -7.38
N ILE A 195 -0.27 -25.37 -8.01
CA ILE A 195 -1.47 -24.84 -7.35
C ILE A 195 -2.02 -25.92 -6.42
N GLU A 196 -2.06 -25.65 -5.12
CA GLU A 196 -2.60 -26.57 -4.11
C GLU A 196 -4.10 -26.32 -3.85
N GLY A 197 -4.57 -25.08 -4.07
CA GLY A 197 -5.96 -24.74 -3.81
C GLY A 197 -6.29 -23.25 -3.97
N PRO A 198 -7.55 -22.87 -3.69
CA PRO A 198 -7.92 -21.46 -3.56
C PRO A 198 -7.20 -20.84 -2.35
N GLY A 199 -6.77 -19.59 -2.49
CA GLY A 199 -6.22 -18.82 -1.37
C GLY A 199 -7.30 -18.28 -0.45
N VAL A 200 -6.88 -17.59 0.62
CA VAL A 200 -7.77 -16.97 1.60
C VAL A 200 -8.29 -15.64 1.07
N GLY A 201 -7.44 -14.90 0.36
CA GLY A 201 -7.79 -13.66 -0.32
C GLY A 201 -8.63 -13.89 -1.58
N GLU A 202 -9.56 -12.99 -1.84
CA GLU A 202 -10.37 -13.02 -3.07
C GLU A 202 -9.48 -13.01 -4.32
N GLY A 203 -9.64 -14.01 -5.19
CA GLY A 203 -8.89 -14.14 -6.44
C GLY A 203 -7.45 -14.65 -6.28
N THR A 204 -7.06 -15.06 -5.07
CA THR A 204 -5.74 -15.64 -4.78
C THR A 204 -5.76 -17.16 -4.86
N VAL A 205 -4.57 -17.76 -4.97
CA VAL A 205 -4.34 -19.21 -4.94
C VAL A 205 -3.27 -19.54 -3.91
N GLN A 206 -3.35 -20.73 -3.33
CA GLN A 206 -2.24 -21.33 -2.59
C GLN A 206 -1.34 -22.05 -3.60
N VAL A 207 -0.05 -21.71 -3.58
CA VAL A 207 0.94 -22.28 -4.49
C VAL A 207 2.12 -22.82 -3.70
N ARG A 208 2.53 -24.04 -4.03
CA ARG A 208 3.80 -24.63 -3.58
C ARG A 208 4.85 -24.38 -4.64
N LEU A 209 5.91 -23.67 -4.27
CA LEU A 209 7.11 -23.48 -5.08
C LEU A 209 8.14 -24.52 -4.69
N SER A 210 8.76 -25.17 -5.66
CA SER A 210 9.85 -26.14 -5.48
C SER A 210 10.99 -25.81 -6.44
N GLY A 211 12.24 -25.91 -6.00
CA GLY A 211 13.41 -25.64 -6.83
C GLY A 211 14.61 -26.49 -6.43
N ARG A 212 15.72 -26.36 -7.17
CA ARG A 212 17.01 -27.02 -6.84
C ARG A 212 17.88 -26.22 -5.87
N ALA A 213 17.49 -24.98 -5.60
CA ALA A 213 18.13 -24.06 -4.66
C ALA A 213 17.06 -23.46 -3.73
N PRO A 214 17.47 -22.81 -2.63
CA PRO A 214 16.54 -22.13 -1.73
C PRO A 214 15.63 -21.16 -2.49
N ILE A 215 14.32 -21.23 -2.22
CA ILE A 215 13.30 -20.45 -2.94
C ILE A 215 13.62 -18.96 -2.91
N TRP A 216 14.04 -18.42 -1.76
CA TRP A 216 14.42 -17.01 -1.64
C TRP A 216 15.54 -16.61 -2.61
N GLY A 217 16.59 -17.45 -2.74
CA GLY A 217 17.66 -17.20 -3.71
C GLY A 217 17.16 -17.26 -5.16
N LEU A 218 16.24 -18.18 -5.47
CA LEU A 218 15.61 -18.25 -6.78
C LEU A 218 14.71 -17.04 -7.06
N LEU A 219 14.02 -16.49 -6.05
CA LEU A 219 13.26 -15.24 -6.18
C LEU A 219 14.18 -14.05 -6.46
N GLU A 220 15.33 -13.96 -5.81
CA GLU A 220 16.31 -12.89 -6.07
C GLU A 220 16.87 -12.95 -7.49
N GLN A 221 17.12 -14.15 -8.01
CA GLN A 221 17.70 -14.37 -9.33
C GLN A 221 16.69 -14.23 -10.47
N HIS A 222 15.51 -14.82 -10.32
CA HIS A 222 14.53 -14.97 -11.40
C HIS A 222 13.27 -14.12 -11.22
N GLY A 223 13.04 -13.61 -10.02
CA GLY A 223 11.92 -12.75 -9.72
C GLY A 223 12.11 -11.34 -10.27
N ARG A 224 10.99 -10.63 -10.37
CA ARG A 224 10.95 -9.23 -10.78
C ARG A 224 10.32 -8.38 -9.69
N THR A 225 10.82 -7.15 -9.56
CA THR A 225 10.25 -6.16 -8.64
C THR A 225 8.75 -6.02 -8.94
N PRO A 226 7.88 -6.22 -7.95
CA PRO A 226 6.43 -6.14 -8.11
C PRO A 226 5.98 -4.68 -8.20
N LEU A 227 6.36 -4.01 -9.28
CA LEU A 227 5.92 -2.65 -9.54
C LEU A 227 4.40 -2.63 -9.71
N PRO A 228 3.73 -1.59 -9.16
CA PRO A 228 2.35 -1.33 -9.47
C PRO A 228 2.12 -1.14 -10.98
N PRO A 229 0.99 -1.56 -11.54
CA PRO A 229 0.76 -1.61 -12.98
C PRO A 229 0.62 -0.25 -13.65
N TYR A 230 0.40 0.83 -12.90
CA TYR A 230 0.47 2.19 -13.44
C TYR A 230 1.92 2.64 -13.70
N ILE A 231 2.92 1.91 -13.19
CA ILE A 231 4.34 2.10 -13.52
C ILE A 231 4.63 1.19 -14.70
N ALA A 232 4.64 1.77 -15.89
CA ALA A 232 4.85 1.00 -17.10
C ALA A 232 6.30 0.51 -17.19
N ARG A 233 6.45 -0.80 -17.45
CA ARG A 233 7.71 -1.41 -17.86
C ARG A 233 7.48 -2.27 -19.12
N PRO A 234 8.49 -2.43 -19.98
CA PRO A 234 8.46 -3.43 -21.05
C PRO A 234 8.19 -4.83 -20.46
N GLU A 235 7.63 -5.75 -21.26
CA GLU A 235 7.47 -7.15 -20.83
C GLU A 235 8.83 -7.80 -20.52
N ASN A 236 9.91 -7.37 -21.18
CA ASN A 236 11.27 -7.79 -20.90
C ASN A 236 12.15 -6.54 -20.73
N PRO A 237 12.18 -5.92 -19.53
CA PRO A 237 13.02 -4.77 -19.28
C PRO A 237 14.50 -5.17 -19.32
N GLU A 238 15.37 -4.28 -19.78
CA GLU A 238 16.83 -4.48 -19.77
C GLU A 238 17.36 -4.71 -18.34
N ALA A 239 18.52 -5.34 -18.23
CA ALA A 239 19.13 -5.64 -16.93
C ALA A 239 19.36 -4.38 -16.08
N ALA A 240 19.77 -3.28 -16.71
CA ALA A 240 19.96 -1.99 -16.05
C ALA A 240 18.66 -1.46 -15.44
N GLN A 241 17.54 -1.52 -16.17
CA GLN A 241 16.23 -1.08 -15.66
C GLN A 241 15.74 -1.96 -14.51
N ARG A 242 15.97 -3.29 -14.58
CA ARG A 242 15.62 -4.20 -13.48
C ARG A 242 16.42 -3.90 -12.21
N ALA A 243 17.71 -3.66 -12.36
CA ALA A 243 18.59 -3.30 -11.24
C ALA A 243 18.18 -1.95 -10.63
N GLU A 244 17.84 -0.97 -11.47
CA GLU A 244 17.31 0.31 -11.00
C GLU A 244 15.99 0.15 -10.24
N ASP A 245 15.03 -0.62 -10.77
CA ASP A 245 13.75 -0.84 -10.10
C ASP A 245 13.92 -1.52 -8.74
N LEU A 246 14.81 -2.52 -8.65
CA LEU A 246 15.15 -3.18 -7.39
C LEU A 246 15.78 -2.19 -6.38
N ALA A 247 16.67 -1.32 -6.84
CA ALA A 247 17.35 -0.35 -5.98
C ALA A 247 16.48 0.86 -5.58
N ARG A 248 15.61 1.32 -6.49
CA ARG A 248 14.84 2.57 -6.34
C ARG A 248 13.45 2.35 -5.78
N TYR A 249 12.82 1.19 -6.00
CA TYR A 249 11.54 0.82 -5.39
C TYR A 249 11.72 0.26 -3.97
N GLN A 250 12.59 0.91 -3.19
CA GLN A 250 12.93 0.55 -1.83
C GLN A 250 13.37 1.79 -1.04
N THR A 251 12.99 1.84 0.24
CA THR A 251 13.48 2.87 1.19
C THR A 251 14.91 2.58 1.63
N VAL A 252 15.64 3.62 2.03
CA VAL A 252 17.05 3.50 2.46
C VAL A 252 17.21 2.83 3.84
N TYR A 253 16.11 2.60 4.55
CA TYR A 253 16.03 1.98 5.86
C TYR A 253 15.26 0.64 5.85
N ALA A 254 15.09 0.05 4.67
CA ALA A 254 14.39 -1.22 4.51
C ALA A 254 15.17 -2.38 5.10
N ARG A 255 14.50 -3.19 5.93
CA ARG A 255 15.11 -4.32 6.65
C ARG A 255 14.27 -5.59 6.54
N GLU A 256 12.98 -5.51 6.85
CA GLU A 256 12.12 -6.70 7.01
C GLU A 256 11.53 -7.16 5.68
N THR A 257 12.11 -8.20 5.08
CA THR A 257 11.64 -8.77 3.80
C THR A 257 10.27 -9.41 3.93
N GLY A 258 9.32 -8.97 3.08
CA GLY A 258 8.01 -9.62 3.01
C GLY A 258 6.90 -8.83 2.34
N ALA A 259 7.18 -7.63 1.81
CA ALA A 259 6.18 -6.83 1.11
C ALA A 259 6.24 -7.01 -0.41
N VAL A 260 5.09 -6.86 -1.05
CA VAL A 260 4.95 -6.78 -2.51
C VAL A 260 4.86 -5.35 -3.03
N ALA A 261 4.91 -4.37 -2.12
CA ALA A 261 4.93 -2.96 -2.47
C ALA A 261 5.70 -2.14 -1.44
N ALA A 262 6.41 -1.13 -1.93
CA ALA A 262 7.22 -0.27 -1.09
C ALA A 262 6.35 0.75 -0.35
N PRO A 263 6.74 1.17 0.87
CA PRO A 263 6.13 2.29 1.55
C PRO A 263 6.60 3.60 0.89
N THR A 264 5.88 4.04 -0.13
CA THR A 264 6.46 4.95 -1.13
C THR A 264 6.76 6.36 -0.63
N ALA A 265 6.08 6.81 0.42
CA ALA A 265 6.39 8.09 1.07
C ALA A 265 7.81 8.10 1.67
N GLY A 266 8.32 6.92 2.02
CA GLY A 266 9.68 6.74 2.50
C GLY A 266 10.76 6.83 1.43
N LEU A 267 10.41 6.75 0.14
CA LEU A 267 11.40 6.71 -0.95
C LEU A 267 12.18 8.02 -1.10
N HIS A 268 11.65 9.12 -0.57
CA HIS A 268 12.25 10.44 -0.59
C HIS A 268 13.44 10.58 0.37
N PHE A 269 13.48 9.77 1.44
CA PHE A 269 14.54 9.83 2.43
C PHE A 269 15.90 9.43 1.83
N THR A 270 16.93 10.17 2.26
CA THR A 270 18.34 9.84 2.05
C THR A 270 19.01 9.62 3.40
N PRO A 271 20.16 8.91 3.45
CA PRO A 271 20.96 8.83 4.66
C PRO A 271 21.29 10.21 5.23
N ALA A 272 21.62 11.18 4.38
CA ALA A 272 21.93 12.55 4.79
C ALA A 272 20.76 13.24 5.52
N VAL A 273 19.52 13.13 5.00
CA VAL A 273 18.34 13.70 5.68
C VAL A 273 18.11 13.03 7.04
N LEU A 274 18.28 11.70 7.13
CA LEU A 274 18.13 10.97 8.40
C LEU A 274 19.18 11.41 9.42
N GLU A 275 20.44 11.60 9.02
CA GLU A 275 21.47 12.09 9.93
C GLU A 275 21.24 13.53 10.37
N THR A 276 20.76 14.41 9.49
CA THR A 276 20.36 15.78 9.88
C THR A 276 19.28 15.75 10.96
N LEU A 277 18.26 14.90 10.81
CA LEU A 277 17.19 14.75 11.81
C LEU A 277 17.72 14.25 13.15
N ARG A 278 18.58 13.22 13.14
CA ARG A 278 19.21 12.70 14.36
C ARG A 278 20.06 13.77 15.05
N GLY A 279 20.86 14.52 14.29
CA GLY A 279 21.68 15.62 14.79
C GLY A 279 20.88 16.76 15.42
N GLN A 280 19.61 16.95 15.01
CA GLN A 280 18.67 17.90 15.61
C GLN A 280 17.97 17.37 16.87
N GLY A 281 18.25 16.14 17.29
CA GLY A 281 17.58 15.50 18.42
C GLY A 281 16.18 14.97 18.08
N VAL A 282 15.89 14.70 16.80
CA VAL A 282 14.68 14.01 16.36
C VAL A 282 14.90 12.49 16.45
N GLY A 283 14.02 11.79 17.14
CA GLY A 283 14.06 10.33 17.22
C GLY A 283 13.61 9.68 15.90
N ILE A 284 14.17 8.53 15.55
CA ILE A 284 13.72 7.70 14.43
C ILE A 284 13.38 6.30 14.97
N ALA A 285 12.16 5.83 14.72
CA ALA A 285 11.71 4.48 15.07
C ALA A 285 11.08 3.79 13.85
N SER A 286 11.03 2.46 13.87
CA SER A 286 10.43 1.69 12.78
C SER A 286 9.27 0.82 13.23
N VAL A 287 8.27 0.72 12.37
CA VAL A 287 7.27 -0.34 12.39
C VAL A 287 7.43 -1.16 11.13
N THR A 288 6.91 -2.38 11.13
CA THR A 288 6.85 -3.19 9.92
C THR A 288 5.39 -3.36 9.54
N LEU A 289 5.04 -3.04 8.30
CA LEU A 289 3.77 -3.46 7.70
C LEU A 289 4.03 -3.99 6.30
N HIS A 290 3.70 -5.25 6.07
CA HIS A 290 3.80 -5.85 4.75
C HIS A 290 2.56 -5.48 3.94
N VAL A 291 2.76 -4.56 3.01
CA VAL A 291 1.72 -4.08 2.11
C VAL A 291 1.26 -5.24 1.24
N GLY A 292 -0.04 -5.53 1.30
CA GLY A 292 -0.68 -6.57 0.50
C GLY A 292 -1.39 -5.99 -0.72
N LEU A 293 -2.13 -6.84 -1.43
CA LEU A 293 -2.90 -6.44 -2.61
C LEU A 293 -3.94 -5.36 -2.37
N GLY A 294 -4.52 -5.34 -1.18
CA GLY A 294 -5.68 -4.49 -0.88
C GLY A 294 -5.37 -3.01 -0.88
N THR A 295 -4.12 -2.63 -0.63
CA THR A 295 -3.70 -1.21 -0.66
C THR A 295 -3.91 -0.57 -2.04
N PHE A 296 -4.05 -1.38 -3.09
CA PHE A 296 -4.21 -0.86 -4.45
C PHE A 296 -5.54 -1.17 -5.11
N ARG A 297 -6.44 -1.88 -4.44
CA ARG A 297 -7.77 -2.13 -4.99
C ARG A 297 -8.61 -0.86 -4.84
N PRO A 298 -9.31 -0.41 -5.90
CA PRO A 298 -10.23 0.71 -5.78
C PRO A 298 -11.34 0.42 -4.77
N VAL A 299 -11.82 1.47 -4.11
CA VAL A 299 -13.02 1.40 -3.27
C VAL A 299 -14.21 1.16 -4.18
N GLN A 300 -14.81 -0.03 -4.06
CA GLN A 300 -16.01 -0.40 -4.84
C GLN A 300 -17.31 0.01 -4.13
N ALA A 301 -17.25 0.24 -2.81
CA ALA A 301 -18.40 0.63 -2.03
C ALA A 301 -18.80 2.09 -2.31
N GLU A 302 -20.09 2.34 -2.48
CA GLU A 302 -20.62 3.71 -2.64
C GLU A 302 -20.47 4.51 -1.34
N ARG A 303 -20.84 3.88 -0.21
CA ARG A 303 -20.71 4.44 1.14
C ARG A 303 -19.44 3.93 1.79
N LEU A 304 -18.68 4.82 2.42
CA LEU A 304 -17.40 4.48 3.04
C LEU A 304 -17.54 3.38 4.09
N GLU A 305 -18.56 3.46 4.94
CA GLU A 305 -18.83 2.49 6.02
C GLU A 305 -19.04 1.04 5.54
N ASN A 306 -19.36 0.84 4.25
CA ASN A 306 -19.55 -0.49 3.67
C ASN A 306 -18.25 -1.06 3.07
N HIS A 307 -17.16 -0.29 3.05
CA HIS A 307 -15.90 -0.76 2.49
C HIS A 307 -15.17 -1.71 3.44
N VAL A 308 -14.85 -2.90 2.95
CA VAL A 308 -14.07 -3.89 3.69
C VAL A 308 -12.60 -3.76 3.32
N MET A 309 -11.77 -3.38 4.29
CA MET A 309 -10.32 -3.34 4.13
C MET A 309 -9.73 -4.75 4.13
N HIS A 310 -8.78 -4.98 3.23
CA HIS A 310 -7.97 -6.19 3.27
C HIS A 310 -7.01 -6.15 4.45
N ALA A 311 -6.81 -7.31 5.06
CA ALA A 311 -5.95 -7.45 6.22
C ALA A 311 -4.48 -7.43 5.84
N GLU A 312 -3.70 -6.57 6.47
CA GLU A 312 -2.24 -6.50 6.28
C GLU A 312 -1.52 -6.81 7.58
N ARG A 313 -0.46 -7.63 7.49
CA ARG A 313 0.34 -8.01 8.65
C ARG A 313 1.22 -6.83 9.06
N TYR A 314 1.21 -6.55 10.36
CA TYR A 314 2.06 -5.52 10.96
C TYR A 314 2.82 -6.08 12.16
N SER A 315 3.90 -5.39 12.53
CA SER A 315 4.66 -5.58 13.75
C SER A 315 5.13 -4.23 14.31
N VAL A 316 5.04 -4.07 15.62
CA VAL A 316 5.54 -2.92 16.38
C VAL A 316 6.55 -3.45 17.41
N PRO A 317 7.85 -3.17 17.23
CA PRO A 317 8.89 -3.57 18.18
C PRO A 317 8.79 -2.82 19.51
N GLU A 318 9.28 -3.45 20.60
CA GLU A 318 9.38 -2.82 21.93
C GLU A 318 10.18 -1.51 21.90
N ALA A 319 11.25 -1.44 21.12
CA ALA A 319 12.04 -0.23 20.95
C ALA A 319 11.21 0.95 20.40
N THR A 320 10.25 0.66 19.52
CA THR A 320 9.36 1.68 18.94
C THR A 320 8.33 2.15 19.95
N VAL A 321 7.81 1.24 20.78
CA VAL A 321 6.91 1.60 21.90
C VAL A 321 7.61 2.48 22.92
N ALA A 322 8.85 2.13 23.30
CA ALA A 322 9.67 2.95 24.18
C ALA A 322 9.88 4.35 23.59
N ALA A 323 10.25 4.44 22.30
CA ALA A 323 10.44 5.71 21.61
C ALA A 323 9.16 6.57 21.56
N ILE A 324 7.99 5.95 21.35
CA ILE A 324 6.68 6.64 21.38
C ILE A 324 6.40 7.21 22.78
N ARG A 325 6.57 6.39 23.83
CA ARG A 325 6.36 6.83 25.22
C ARG A 325 7.28 7.97 25.60
N ASP A 326 8.56 7.88 25.25
CA ASP A 326 9.57 8.90 25.48
C ASP A 326 9.24 10.21 24.74
N CYS A 327 8.82 10.12 23.47
CA CYS A 327 8.37 11.26 22.68
C CYS A 327 7.18 11.96 23.35
N ARG A 328 6.16 11.18 23.76
CA ARG A 328 4.97 11.71 24.44
C ARG A 328 5.32 12.34 25.79
N HIS A 329 6.18 11.71 26.60
CA HIS A 329 6.63 12.25 27.88
C HIS A 329 7.32 13.62 27.75
N ARG A 330 8.07 13.84 26.65
CA ARG A 330 8.72 15.13 26.36
C ARG A 330 7.81 16.16 25.68
N GLY A 331 6.55 15.84 25.40
CA GLY A 331 5.65 16.72 24.63
C GLY A 331 6.04 16.85 23.15
N GLY A 332 6.80 15.89 22.63
CA GLY A 332 7.19 15.79 21.22
C GLY A 332 6.02 15.34 20.34
N ARG A 333 6.13 15.68 19.04
CA ARG A 333 5.17 15.27 18.01
C ARG A 333 5.66 14.02 17.28
N ILE A 334 4.73 13.18 16.85
CA ILE A 334 5.00 11.99 16.06
C ILE A 334 4.66 12.26 14.59
N LEU A 335 5.67 12.20 13.73
CA LEU A 335 5.54 12.19 12.27
C LEU A 335 5.47 10.74 11.78
N ALA A 336 4.31 10.32 11.29
CA ALA A 336 4.16 9.05 10.58
C ALA A 336 4.54 9.21 9.11
N VAL A 337 5.49 8.39 8.63
CA VAL A 337 5.93 8.39 7.23
C VAL A 337 5.15 7.35 6.44
N GLY A 338 4.14 7.81 5.71
CA GLY A 338 3.28 7.02 4.86
C GLY A 338 2.06 6.44 5.57
N SER A 339 1.03 6.15 4.78
CA SER A 339 -0.24 5.58 5.26
C SER A 339 -0.09 4.24 5.98
N THR A 340 0.92 3.45 5.64
CA THR A 340 1.19 2.18 6.30
C THR A 340 1.65 2.38 7.74
N SER A 341 2.50 3.37 8.01
CA SER A 341 2.93 3.69 9.37
C SER A 341 1.77 4.22 10.19
N VAL A 342 0.97 5.12 9.61
CA VAL A 342 -0.26 5.65 10.23
C VAL A 342 -1.18 4.49 10.61
N ARG A 343 -1.51 3.62 9.66
CA ARG A 343 -2.42 2.48 9.91
C ARG A 343 -1.88 1.55 10.99
N THR A 344 -0.58 1.24 11.02
CA THR A 344 0.00 0.41 12.08
C THR A 344 -0.13 1.05 13.45
N LEU A 345 0.29 2.32 13.59
CA LEU A 345 0.25 3.05 14.84
C LEU A 345 -1.18 3.21 15.37
N GLU A 346 -2.11 3.56 14.49
CA GLU A 346 -3.50 3.77 14.85
C GLU A 346 -4.26 2.44 15.10
N THR A 347 -3.84 1.33 14.46
CA THR A 347 -4.35 -0.01 14.80
C THR A 347 -3.91 -0.42 16.20
N MET A 348 -2.62 -0.27 16.51
CA MET A 348 -2.08 -0.52 17.85
C MET A 348 -2.86 0.29 18.90
N ALA A 349 -3.09 1.58 18.64
CA ALA A 349 -3.87 2.43 19.54
C ALA A 349 -5.31 1.91 19.72
N ALA A 350 -5.99 1.58 18.62
CA ALA A 350 -7.38 1.11 18.67
C ALA A 350 -7.54 -0.22 19.43
N GLU A 351 -6.59 -1.16 19.25
CA GLU A 351 -6.62 -2.48 19.89
C GLU A 351 -6.26 -2.42 21.38
N HIS A 352 -5.52 -1.40 21.80
CA HIS A 352 -5.02 -1.26 23.17
C HIS A 352 -5.54 -0.01 23.90
N GLY A 353 -6.73 0.48 23.55
CA GLY A 353 -7.41 1.55 24.30
C GLY A 353 -6.68 2.90 24.28
N GLY A 354 -5.83 3.15 23.29
CA GLY A 354 -5.01 4.34 23.15
C GLY A 354 -3.59 4.20 23.70
N GLU A 355 -3.20 3.04 24.22
CA GLU A 355 -1.86 2.78 24.74
C GLU A 355 -0.89 2.27 23.68
N ALA A 356 0.39 2.58 23.84
CA ALA A 356 1.45 2.04 23.01
C ALA A 356 1.88 0.66 23.56
N VAL A 357 1.69 -0.39 22.77
CA VAL A 357 1.95 -1.79 23.14
C VAL A 357 2.66 -2.49 21.98
N ALA A 358 3.72 -3.24 22.30
CA ALA A 358 4.47 -3.96 21.29
C ALA A 358 3.72 -5.22 20.90
N GLY A 359 3.85 -5.63 19.65
CA GLY A 359 3.12 -6.80 19.17
C GLY A 359 3.08 -6.90 17.67
N SER A 360 2.53 -8.00 17.19
CA SER A 360 2.29 -8.24 15.77
C SER A 360 0.86 -8.67 15.58
N GLY A 361 0.28 -8.30 14.44
CA GLY A 361 -1.14 -8.54 14.18
C GLY A 361 -1.49 -8.36 12.72
N ARG A 362 -2.79 -8.29 12.44
CA ARG A 362 -3.30 -7.94 11.11
C ARG A 362 -4.23 -6.75 11.22
N SER A 363 -3.89 -5.66 10.54
CA SER A 363 -4.74 -4.47 10.49
C SER A 363 -5.75 -4.57 9.35
N ARG A 364 -7.02 -4.34 9.68
CA ARG A 364 -8.10 -4.01 8.73
C ARG A 364 -8.63 -2.60 8.97
N LEU A 365 -7.87 -1.77 9.70
CA LEU A 365 -8.37 -0.46 10.12
C LEU A 365 -8.58 0.43 8.88
N PHE A 366 -9.83 0.86 8.70
CA PHE A 366 -10.20 1.82 7.67
C PHE A 366 -10.32 3.21 8.29
N ILE A 367 -9.35 4.07 8.03
CA ILE A 367 -9.31 5.43 8.58
C ILE A 367 -10.04 6.37 7.61
N HIS A 368 -11.17 6.92 8.04
CA HIS A 368 -11.93 7.95 7.34
C HIS A 368 -12.64 8.88 8.34
N GLU A 369 -13.15 10.02 7.87
CA GLU A 369 -13.83 10.97 8.74
C GLU A 369 -15.13 10.42 9.35
N PRO A 370 -15.44 10.74 10.63
CA PRO A 370 -14.54 11.32 11.63
C PRO A 370 -13.56 10.26 12.20
N TYR A 371 -12.32 10.65 12.47
CA TYR A 371 -11.33 9.78 13.13
C TYR A 371 -10.46 10.57 14.11
N ALA A 372 -10.24 10.02 15.31
CA ALA A 372 -9.39 10.63 16.33
C ALA A 372 -8.03 9.93 16.35
N PHE A 373 -7.01 10.57 15.76
CA PHE A 373 -5.64 10.05 15.73
C PHE A 373 -5.02 10.07 17.13
N ARG A 374 -4.34 8.99 17.51
CA ARG A 374 -3.69 8.83 18.82
C ARG A 374 -2.18 8.98 18.76
N PHE A 375 -1.55 8.47 17.71
CA PHE A 375 -0.09 8.45 17.56
C PHE A 375 0.40 9.12 16.27
N THR A 376 -0.50 9.78 15.54
CA THR A 376 -0.16 10.51 14.32
C THR A 376 -0.47 11.99 14.49
N ASP A 377 0.56 12.79 14.81
CA ASP A 377 0.41 14.24 14.93
C ASP A 377 0.68 14.92 13.59
N LEU A 378 1.70 14.45 12.88
CA LEU A 378 2.10 14.91 11.55
C LEU A 378 2.09 13.70 10.60
N MET A 379 1.86 13.96 9.31
CA MET A 379 1.89 12.90 8.29
C MET A 379 2.68 13.36 7.07
N LEU A 380 3.66 12.56 6.67
CA LEU A 380 4.34 12.69 5.38
C LEU A 380 3.84 11.57 4.45
N THR A 381 3.35 11.92 3.27
CA THR A 381 2.78 10.95 2.33
C THR A 381 2.95 11.37 0.87
N ASN A 382 2.71 10.47 -0.08
CA ASN A 382 2.59 10.83 -1.50
C ASN A 382 1.21 11.44 -1.78
N PHE A 383 1.03 11.98 -2.98
CA PHE A 383 -0.32 12.27 -3.49
C PHE A 383 -1.03 10.99 -3.96
N HIS A 384 -2.29 10.83 -3.56
CA HIS A 384 -3.08 9.62 -3.77
C HIS A 384 -4.12 9.74 -4.89
N LEU A 385 -4.56 8.62 -5.45
CA LEU A 385 -5.61 8.61 -6.47
C LEU A 385 -6.94 9.17 -5.93
N PRO A 386 -7.78 9.77 -6.80
CA PRO A 386 -9.16 10.10 -6.44
C PRO A 386 -9.90 8.85 -5.96
N ARG A 387 -10.85 9.03 -5.05
CA ARG A 387 -11.71 7.95 -4.53
C ARG A 387 -10.95 6.78 -3.89
N SER A 388 -9.74 7.04 -3.38
CA SER A 388 -8.90 6.03 -2.72
C SER A 388 -9.03 6.06 -1.20
N THR A 389 -8.85 4.90 -0.56
CA THR A 389 -8.79 4.79 0.90
C THR A 389 -7.67 5.64 1.51
N LEU A 390 -6.57 5.82 0.77
CA LEU A 390 -5.45 6.66 1.19
C LEU A 390 -5.81 8.15 1.20
N LEU A 391 -6.60 8.61 0.21
CA LEU A 391 -7.12 9.97 0.18
C LEU A 391 -8.09 10.23 1.35
N MET A 392 -8.91 9.23 1.69
CA MET A 392 -9.83 9.29 2.83
C MET A 392 -9.07 9.36 4.17
N MET A 393 -7.95 8.65 4.30
CA MET A 393 -7.10 8.71 5.49
C MET A 393 -6.46 10.09 5.69
N VAL A 394 -5.90 10.69 4.63
CA VAL A 394 -5.30 12.04 4.75
C VAL A 394 -6.37 13.11 5.00
N ALA A 395 -7.57 12.92 4.44
CA ALA A 395 -8.73 13.76 4.72
C ALA A 395 -9.16 13.65 6.18
N ALA A 396 -9.17 12.45 6.76
CA ALA A 396 -9.45 12.28 8.19
C ALA A 396 -8.51 13.09 9.09
N LEU A 397 -7.26 13.32 8.67
CA LEU A 397 -6.28 14.07 9.45
C LEU A 397 -6.41 15.59 9.33
N ALA A 398 -6.74 16.12 8.14
CA ALA A 398 -6.71 17.57 7.87
C ALA A 398 -8.07 18.17 7.46
N GLY A 399 -9.09 17.33 7.31
CA GLY A 399 -10.41 17.66 6.77
C GLY A 399 -10.46 17.57 5.24
N ARG A 400 -11.52 16.93 4.74
CA ARG A 400 -11.80 16.69 3.32
C ARG A 400 -11.62 17.93 2.46
N GLU A 401 -12.27 19.04 2.80
CA GLU A 401 -12.23 20.25 1.96
C GLU A 401 -10.81 20.82 1.81
N ARG A 402 -10.02 20.82 2.88
CA ARG A 402 -8.63 21.30 2.86
C ARG A 402 -7.75 20.40 2.00
N ILE A 403 -7.91 19.09 2.14
CA ILE A 403 -7.16 18.12 1.33
C ILE A 403 -7.53 18.25 -0.15
N LEU A 404 -8.81 18.33 -0.50
CA LEU A 404 -9.22 18.49 -1.90
C LEU A 404 -8.73 19.81 -2.49
N ALA A 405 -8.71 20.89 -1.70
CA ALA A 405 -8.10 22.15 -2.12
C ALA A 405 -6.58 22.01 -2.36
N ALA A 406 -5.86 21.37 -1.45
CA ALA A 406 -4.43 21.11 -1.60
C ALA A 406 -4.11 20.24 -2.81
N TYR A 407 -4.95 19.25 -3.12
CA TYR A 407 -4.80 18.38 -4.28
C TYR A 407 -5.08 19.13 -5.59
N ARG A 408 -6.09 20.00 -5.63
CA ARG A 408 -6.33 20.88 -6.79
C ARG A 408 -5.15 21.83 -7.04
N GLU A 409 -4.60 22.41 -5.98
CA GLU A 409 -3.39 23.24 -6.06
C GLU A 409 -2.19 22.42 -6.57
N ALA A 410 -1.99 21.21 -6.05
CA ALA A 410 -0.91 20.33 -6.51
C ALA A 410 -1.03 20.00 -8.00
N VAL A 411 -2.25 19.74 -8.51
CA VAL A 411 -2.49 19.53 -9.94
C VAL A 411 -2.16 20.79 -10.74
N ALA A 412 -2.64 21.96 -10.30
CA ALA A 412 -2.41 23.25 -10.96
C ALA A 412 -0.91 23.61 -11.01
N ALA A 413 -0.22 23.43 -9.88
CA ALA A 413 1.21 23.64 -9.71
C ALA A 413 2.07 22.49 -10.29
N ARG A 414 1.46 21.55 -11.04
CA ARG A 414 2.15 20.49 -11.79
C ARG A 414 2.98 19.53 -10.93
N TYR A 415 2.54 19.24 -9.70
CA TYR A 415 3.13 18.18 -8.90
C TYR A 415 2.98 16.82 -9.59
N ARG A 416 3.93 15.93 -9.31
CA ARG A 416 3.91 14.54 -9.73
C ARG A 416 3.21 13.71 -8.65
N PHE A 417 2.37 12.77 -9.05
CA PHE A 417 1.51 12.01 -8.16
C PHE A 417 1.99 10.57 -8.01
N PHE A 418 1.51 9.94 -6.94
CA PHE A 418 1.67 8.53 -6.60
C PHE A 418 3.09 8.11 -6.22
N SER A 419 3.42 6.81 -6.38
CA SER A 419 4.58 6.18 -5.75
C SER A 419 5.94 6.80 -6.06
N TYR A 420 6.15 7.31 -7.28
CA TYR A 420 7.39 8.01 -7.65
C TYR A 420 7.23 9.52 -7.76
N GLY A 421 6.08 10.02 -7.34
CA GLY A 421 5.74 11.43 -7.42
C GLY A 421 6.45 12.28 -6.39
N ASP A 422 5.84 13.42 -6.12
CA ASP A 422 6.19 14.35 -5.06
C ASP A 422 5.44 13.98 -3.77
N CYS A 423 5.76 14.66 -2.66
CA CYS A 423 5.18 14.38 -1.36
C CYS A 423 4.37 15.55 -0.79
N MET A 424 3.53 15.23 0.18
CA MET A 424 2.77 16.17 1.00
C MET A 424 3.16 15.96 2.47
N LEU A 425 3.40 17.06 3.18
CA LEU A 425 3.54 17.08 4.63
C LEU A 425 2.32 17.78 5.23
N ILE A 426 1.62 17.09 6.12
CA ILE A 426 0.49 17.63 6.89
C ILE A 426 1.01 17.94 8.29
N VAL A 427 0.90 19.21 8.70
CA VAL A 427 1.35 19.72 10.00
C VAL A 427 0.21 20.18 10.90
#